data_AF-A0A1F2ZL09-F1
#
_entry.id   AF-A0A1F2ZL09-F1
#
_cell.length_a   1.000
_cell.length_b   1.000
_cell.length_c   1.000
_cell.angle_alpha   90.00
_cell.angle_beta   90.00
_cell.angle_gamma   90.00
#
_symmetry.space_group_name_H-M   'P 1'
#
loop_
_entity.id
_entity.type
_entity.pdbx_description
1 polymer ?
#
loop_
_entity_poly.entity_id
_entity_poly.type
_entity_poly.pdbx_seq_one_letter_code
_entity_poly.pdbx_strand_id
1 'polypeptide(L)'
;MIYIIISNIGMAVMMIFIYFRYSRFRISTASEIKNLQNKNEQQAQELKDTDHKLLQATKTDNDKIQSLLTEIDELRKEKENEVKLRLNAEKQIELTMQKVEELQKRIDDWRVMQDAVMRDSKDAMFKIGNDLFRKLNDSYKQEVETNKNLIGRVSKTVSEFFDKFSVGQQTQKKPANLSESASENHHEEQHHVADDTTKKLISDLVEIMKAGGHMVSKNYFMPANFDEQKAKLMLCEMAFVASGKLHIFDFKACRYLVEYNQLAAKNKVMAQNTLKQKLDKYLAYLSNPKYRDSIVKVMKASRAQFEKDAITIVVPSIADLQIIKEIRYYEKARKLGLDVLEFDEVNNIVL
;
A
#
# COMPACT_ATOMS: atom_id res chain seq x y z
N MET A 1 -52.12 -114.44 44.20
CA MET A 1 -51.35 -114.32 42.92
C MET A 1 -51.60 -112.98 42.23
N ILE A 2 -52.78 -112.71 41.68
CA ILE A 2 -53.08 -111.54 40.81
C ILE A 2 -52.54 -110.20 41.35
N TYR A 3 -52.79 -109.86 42.62
CA TYR A 3 -52.29 -108.62 43.24
C TYR A 3 -50.77 -108.41 43.17
N ILE A 4 -49.97 -109.48 43.21
CA ILE A 4 -48.49 -109.41 43.13
C ILE A 4 -48.07 -109.02 41.70
N ILE A 5 -48.75 -109.55 40.70
CA ILE A 5 -48.51 -109.25 39.28
C ILE A 5 -48.86 -107.78 39.01
N ILE A 6 -50.02 -107.31 39.49
CA ILE A 6 -50.45 -105.91 39.35
C ILE A 6 -49.47 -104.96 40.07
N SER A 7 -49.01 -105.30 41.27
CA SER A 7 -48.02 -104.52 42.02
C SER A 7 -46.70 -104.38 41.27
N ASN A 8 -46.16 -105.48 40.73
CA ASN A 8 -44.93 -105.46 39.95
C ASN A 8 -45.05 -104.66 38.64
N ILE A 9 -46.19 -104.74 37.96
CA ILE A 9 -46.48 -103.91 36.77
C ILE A 9 -46.52 -102.42 37.14
N GLY A 10 -47.20 -102.06 38.26
CA GLY A 10 -47.23 -100.69 38.76
C GLY A 10 -45.84 -100.14 39.10
N MET A 11 -45.01 -100.94 39.77
CA MET A 11 -43.61 -100.60 40.07
C MET A 11 -42.77 -100.40 38.81
N ALA A 12 -42.93 -101.26 37.80
CA ALA A 12 -42.23 -101.12 36.52
C ALA A 12 -42.61 -99.83 35.77
N VAL A 13 -43.91 -99.50 35.72
CA VAL A 13 -44.40 -98.26 35.10
C VAL A 13 -43.90 -97.03 35.85
N MET A 14 -43.87 -97.05 37.19
CA MET A 14 -43.27 -95.98 38.00
C MET A 14 -41.78 -95.79 37.72
N MET A 15 -41.00 -96.88 37.66
CA MET A 15 -39.57 -96.81 37.30
C MET A 15 -39.35 -96.19 35.91
N ILE A 16 -40.15 -96.60 34.91
CA ILE A 16 -40.08 -96.03 33.56
C ILE A 16 -40.42 -94.53 33.57
N PHE A 17 -41.45 -94.11 34.31
CA PHE A 17 -41.84 -92.70 34.41
C PHE A 17 -40.76 -91.84 35.11
N ILE A 18 -40.17 -92.35 36.20
CA ILE A 18 -39.06 -91.72 36.90
C ILE A 18 -37.83 -91.59 35.97
N TYR A 19 -37.51 -92.65 35.22
CA TYR A 19 -36.41 -92.64 34.25
C TYR A 19 -36.63 -91.61 33.13
N PHE A 20 -37.83 -91.54 32.54
CA PHE A 20 -38.15 -90.52 31.54
C PHE A 20 -38.09 -89.10 32.11
N ARG A 21 -38.58 -88.87 33.33
CA ARG A 21 -38.50 -87.56 34.00
C ARG A 21 -37.05 -87.16 34.26
N TYR A 22 -36.21 -88.08 34.75
CA TYR A 22 -34.79 -87.84 35.01
C TYR A 22 -34.01 -87.60 33.70
N SER A 23 -34.26 -88.40 32.66
CA SER A 23 -33.65 -88.24 31.34
C SER A 23 -34.00 -86.88 30.72
N ARG A 24 -35.29 -86.52 30.70
CA ARG A 24 -35.75 -85.20 30.21
C ARG A 24 -35.16 -84.04 31.01
N PHE A 25 -35.08 -84.16 32.34
CA PHE A 25 -34.43 -83.16 33.19
C PHE A 25 -32.94 -83.01 32.83
N ARG A 26 -32.19 -84.11 32.79
CA ARG A 26 -30.76 -84.10 32.43
C ARG A 26 -30.49 -83.48 31.06
N ILE A 27 -31.31 -83.78 30.06
CA ILE A 27 -31.22 -83.19 28.71
C ILE A 27 -31.54 -81.69 28.75
N SER A 28 -32.59 -81.29 29.48
CA SER A 28 -32.97 -79.88 29.63
C SER A 28 -31.86 -79.06 30.29
N THR A 29 -31.37 -79.49 31.46
CA THR A 29 -30.30 -78.82 32.19
C THR A 29 -28.98 -78.80 31.40
N ALA A 30 -28.66 -79.85 30.63
CA ALA A 30 -27.49 -79.85 29.75
C ALA A 30 -27.61 -78.83 28.61
N SER A 31 -28.80 -78.67 28.01
CA SER A 31 -29.03 -77.64 26.98
C SER A 31 -29.01 -76.21 27.57
N GLU A 32 -29.51 -76.04 28.79
CA GLU A 32 -29.51 -74.77 29.51
C GLU A 32 -28.11 -74.35 29.94
N ILE A 33 -27.31 -75.27 30.51
CA ILE A 33 -25.89 -75.05 30.80
C ILE A 33 -25.14 -74.67 29.51
N LYS A 34 -25.34 -75.37 28.39
CA LYS A 34 -24.69 -75.04 27.13
C LYS A 34 -25.10 -73.66 26.61
N ASN A 35 -26.37 -73.30 26.72
CA ASN A 35 -26.85 -71.96 26.33
C ASN A 35 -26.28 -70.85 27.22
N LEU A 36 -26.08 -71.11 28.53
CA LEU A 36 -25.44 -70.17 29.45
C LEU A 36 -23.93 -70.05 29.20
N GLN A 37 -23.24 -71.16 28.88
CA GLN A 37 -21.84 -71.14 28.45
C GLN A 37 -21.65 -70.33 27.18
N ASN A 38 -22.42 -70.63 26.12
CA ASN A 38 -22.41 -69.87 24.87
C ASN A 38 -22.64 -68.36 25.10
N LYS A 39 -23.57 -67.98 25.98
CA LYS A 39 -23.83 -66.58 26.33
C LYS A 39 -22.67 -65.92 27.06
N ASN A 40 -22.05 -66.61 28.03
CA ASN A 40 -20.87 -66.10 28.72
C ASN A 40 -19.68 -65.94 27.75
N GLU A 41 -19.49 -66.87 26.82
CA GLU A 41 -18.44 -66.79 25.80
C GLU A 41 -18.68 -65.62 24.83
N GLN A 42 -19.93 -65.41 24.39
CA GLN A 42 -20.32 -64.24 23.59
C GLN A 42 -20.07 -62.93 24.35
N GLN A 43 -20.56 -62.80 25.58
CA GLN A 43 -20.37 -61.60 26.39
C GLN A 43 -18.89 -61.33 26.70
N ALA A 44 -18.08 -62.38 26.95
CA ALA A 44 -16.65 -62.24 27.15
C ALA A 44 -15.89 -61.83 25.88
N GLN A 45 -16.39 -62.18 24.69
CA GLN A 45 -15.82 -61.70 23.43
C GLN A 45 -16.27 -60.27 23.11
N GLU A 46 -17.54 -59.94 23.31
CA GLU A 46 -18.07 -58.57 23.17
C GLU A 46 -17.34 -57.58 24.10
N LEU A 47 -17.00 -58.00 25.33
CA LEU A 47 -16.18 -57.20 26.25
C LEU A 47 -14.78 -56.94 25.67
N LYS A 48 -14.07 -57.98 25.20
CA LYS A 48 -12.73 -57.84 24.61
C LYS A 48 -12.72 -56.94 23.37
N ASP A 49 -13.71 -57.12 22.49
CA ASP A 49 -13.85 -56.32 21.28
C ASP A 49 -14.18 -54.85 21.61
N THR A 50 -14.85 -54.59 22.73
CA THR A 50 -15.14 -53.24 23.24
C THR A 50 -13.91 -52.62 23.90
N ASP A 51 -13.20 -53.34 24.77
CA ASP A 51 -11.94 -52.92 25.39
C ASP A 51 -10.89 -52.58 24.32
N HIS A 52 -10.76 -53.41 23.28
CA HIS A 52 -9.80 -53.16 22.20
C HIS A 52 -10.14 -51.88 21.42
N LYS A 53 -11.43 -51.61 21.15
CA LYS A 53 -11.89 -50.36 20.52
C LYS A 53 -11.63 -49.15 21.42
N LEU A 54 -11.89 -49.26 22.72
CA LEU A 54 -11.61 -48.20 23.70
C LEU A 54 -10.11 -47.90 23.79
N LEU A 55 -9.25 -48.92 23.82
CA LEU A 55 -7.79 -48.76 23.76
C LEU A 55 -7.33 -48.08 22.47
N GLN A 56 -7.89 -48.47 21.32
CA GLN A 56 -7.54 -47.89 20.03
C GLN A 56 -8.00 -46.42 19.92
N ALA A 57 -9.21 -46.10 20.40
CA ALA A 57 -9.70 -44.73 20.47
C ALA A 57 -8.84 -43.86 21.42
N THR A 58 -8.58 -44.35 22.63
CA THR A 58 -7.74 -43.66 23.63
C THR A 58 -6.33 -43.41 23.10
N LYS A 59 -5.73 -44.37 22.38
CA LYS A 59 -4.44 -44.15 21.70
C LYS A 59 -4.57 -43.05 20.63
N THR A 60 -5.56 -43.15 19.76
CA THR A 60 -5.78 -42.18 18.67
C THR A 60 -5.98 -40.75 19.20
N ASP A 61 -6.63 -40.60 20.34
CA ASP A 61 -6.82 -39.29 20.98
C ASP A 61 -5.57 -38.79 21.73
N ASN A 62 -4.78 -39.68 22.34
CA ASN A 62 -3.45 -39.33 22.84
C ASN A 62 -2.50 -38.86 21.72
N ASP A 63 -2.51 -39.53 20.56
CA ASP A 63 -1.70 -39.16 19.39
C ASP A 63 -2.11 -37.75 18.88
N LYS A 64 -3.41 -37.43 18.86
CA LYS A 64 -3.92 -36.06 18.58
C LYS A 64 -3.48 -35.04 19.64
N ILE A 65 -3.54 -35.39 20.92
CA ILE A 65 -3.14 -34.49 22.03
C ILE A 65 -1.65 -34.14 21.91
N GLN A 66 -0.78 -35.10 21.57
CA GLN A 66 0.64 -34.80 21.32
C GLN A 66 0.84 -33.89 20.09
N SER A 67 0.08 -34.08 19.02
CA SER A 67 0.09 -33.17 17.86
C SER A 67 -0.28 -31.74 18.24
N LEU A 68 -1.38 -31.57 19.00
CA LEU A 68 -1.87 -30.26 19.44
C LEU A 68 -0.91 -29.57 20.43
N LEU A 69 -0.28 -30.33 21.33
CA LEU A 69 0.76 -29.79 22.22
C LEU A 69 1.99 -29.30 21.44
N THR A 70 2.38 -30.01 20.38
CA THR A 70 3.49 -29.61 19.50
C THR A 70 3.15 -28.31 18.77
N GLU A 71 1.97 -28.21 18.18
CA GLU A 71 1.45 -27.01 17.50
C GLU A 71 1.39 -25.80 18.46
N ILE A 72 0.93 -25.99 19.70
CA ILE A 72 0.88 -24.94 20.73
C ILE A 72 2.29 -24.40 21.06
N ASP A 73 3.31 -25.25 21.16
CA ASP A 73 4.68 -24.83 21.44
C ASP A 73 5.40 -24.23 20.23
N GLU A 74 5.00 -24.57 19.00
CA GLU A 74 5.44 -23.87 17.79
C GLU A 74 4.83 -22.46 17.71
N LEU A 75 3.51 -22.33 17.91
CA LEU A 75 2.82 -21.03 17.94
C LEU A 75 3.34 -20.10 19.05
N ARG A 76 3.74 -20.65 20.20
CA ARG A 76 4.42 -19.89 21.26
C ARG A 76 5.77 -19.32 20.81
N LYS A 77 6.61 -20.15 20.15
CA LYS A 77 7.92 -19.72 19.61
C LYS A 77 7.76 -18.68 18.49
N GLU A 78 6.77 -18.85 17.62
CA GLU A 78 6.44 -17.86 16.58
C GLU A 78 6.05 -16.52 17.21
N LYS A 79 5.13 -16.53 18.20
CA LYS A 79 4.71 -15.33 18.92
C LYS A 79 5.85 -14.63 19.65
N GLU A 80 6.75 -15.37 20.30
CA GLU A 80 7.96 -14.79 20.89
C GLU A 80 8.86 -14.11 19.85
N ASN A 81 9.03 -14.72 18.69
CA ASN A 81 9.84 -14.16 17.60
C ASN A 81 9.16 -12.93 16.99
N GLU A 82 7.84 -12.92 16.86
CA GLU A 82 7.07 -11.74 16.44
C GLU A 82 7.27 -10.57 17.42
N VAL A 83 7.19 -10.81 18.73
CA VAL A 83 7.42 -9.78 19.76
C VAL A 83 8.86 -9.24 19.70
N LYS A 84 9.86 -10.11 19.51
CA LYS A 84 11.27 -9.70 19.33
C LYS A 84 11.47 -8.86 18.05
N LEU A 85 10.78 -9.19 16.97
CA LEU A 85 10.82 -8.43 15.71
C LEU A 85 10.12 -7.06 15.85
N ARG A 86 8.95 -6.99 16.49
CA ARG A 86 8.24 -5.74 16.80
C ARG A 86 9.09 -4.79 17.63
N LEU A 87 9.67 -5.27 18.74
CA LEU A 87 10.54 -4.48 19.62
C LEU A 87 11.76 -3.90 18.87
N ASN A 88 12.33 -4.66 17.94
CA ASN A 88 13.45 -4.19 17.12
C ASN A 88 13.01 -3.17 16.06
N ALA A 89 11.82 -3.32 15.48
CA ALA A 89 11.25 -2.34 14.56
C ALA A 89 10.89 -1.02 15.26
N GLU A 90 10.29 -1.09 16.45
CA GLU A 90 9.97 0.08 17.31
C GLU A 90 11.22 0.90 17.62
N LYS A 91 12.32 0.25 18.03
CA LYS A 91 13.63 0.91 18.26
C LYS A 91 14.21 1.54 16.99
N GLN A 92 14.02 0.93 15.82
CA GLN A 92 14.47 1.53 14.55
C GLN A 92 13.60 2.73 14.14
N ILE A 93 12.30 2.70 14.43
CA ILE A 93 11.38 3.84 14.22
C ILE A 93 11.77 4.99 15.15
N GLU A 94 11.99 4.73 16.45
CA GLU A 94 12.41 5.74 17.43
C GLU A 94 13.73 6.43 17.02
N LEU A 95 14.76 5.64 16.68
CA LEU A 95 16.04 6.16 16.17
C LEU A 95 15.92 6.90 14.83
N THR A 96 14.87 6.63 14.04
CA THR A 96 14.58 7.35 12.81
C THR A 96 13.86 8.67 13.10
N MET A 97 12.90 8.69 14.03
CA MET A 97 12.21 9.90 14.47
C MET A 97 13.18 10.91 15.08
N GLN A 98 14.08 10.48 15.96
CA GLN A 98 15.12 11.37 16.54
C GLN A 98 16.00 12.03 15.46
N LYS A 99 16.35 11.30 14.39
CA LYS A 99 17.10 11.85 13.25
C LYS A 99 16.27 12.80 12.39
N VAL A 100 14.98 12.55 12.23
CA VAL A 100 14.06 13.46 11.52
C VAL A 100 13.88 14.76 12.31
N GLU A 101 13.76 14.71 13.64
CA GLU A 101 13.75 15.92 14.49
C GLU A 101 15.06 16.71 14.41
N GLU A 102 16.21 16.04 14.37
CA GLU A 102 17.50 16.71 14.22
C GLU A 102 17.64 17.36 12.83
N LEU A 103 17.18 16.69 11.77
CA LEU A 103 17.14 17.25 10.42
C LEU A 103 16.18 18.43 10.32
N GLN A 104 15.00 18.37 10.95
CA GLN A 104 14.04 19.47 10.96
C GLN A 104 14.63 20.71 11.63
N LYS A 105 15.25 20.56 12.81
CA LYS A 105 15.94 21.66 13.51
C LYS A 105 17.02 22.30 12.62
N ARG A 106 17.82 21.49 11.93
CA ARG A 106 18.82 21.99 10.97
C ARG A 106 18.18 22.73 9.80
N ILE A 107 17.05 22.27 9.25
CA ILE A 107 16.32 22.96 8.18
C ILE A 107 15.81 24.33 8.67
N ASP A 108 15.25 24.39 9.88
CA ASP A 108 14.76 25.63 10.48
C ASP A 108 15.93 26.62 10.73
N ASP A 109 17.08 26.14 11.23
CA ASP A 109 18.32 26.93 11.38
C ASP A 109 18.83 27.47 10.03
N TRP A 110 18.87 26.63 8.98
CA TRP A 110 19.28 27.01 7.62
C TRP A 110 18.35 28.06 7.02
N ARG A 111 17.04 27.95 7.26
CA ARG A 111 16.03 28.92 6.81
C ARG A 111 16.20 30.28 7.49
N VAL A 112 16.44 30.29 8.81
CA VAL A 112 16.75 31.53 9.55
C VAL A 112 18.04 32.18 9.04
N MET A 113 19.07 31.38 8.74
CA MET A 113 20.31 31.89 8.14
C MET A 113 20.08 32.45 6.73
N GLN A 114 19.27 31.80 5.90
CA GLN A 114 18.93 32.26 4.55
C GLN A 114 18.16 33.60 4.59
N ASP A 115 17.18 33.73 5.50
CA ASP A 115 16.42 34.98 5.69
C ASP A 115 17.32 36.14 6.18
N ALA A 116 18.32 35.86 7.02
CA ALA A 116 19.30 36.85 7.45
C ALA A 116 20.19 37.30 6.26
N VAL A 117 20.81 36.36 5.55
CA VAL A 117 21.65 36.66 4.37
C VAL A 117 20.87 37.40 3.28
N MET A 118 19.57 37.08 3.10
CA MET A 118 18.70 37.79 2.16
C MET A 118 18.39 39.24 2.59
N ARG A 119 18.32 39.54 3.88
CA ARG A 119 18.16 40.92 4.38
C ARG A 119 19.45 41.71 4.19
N ASP A 120 20.59 41.16 4.62
CA ASP A 120 21.90 41.80 4.46
C ASP A 120 22.23 42.07 2.99
N SER A 121 21.89 41.14 2.09
CA SER A 121 22.05 41.30 0.65
C SER A 121 21.16 42.41 0.08
N LYS A 122 19.90 42.51 0.51
CA LYS A 122 18.99 43.60 0.10
C LYS A 122 19.50 44.96 0.59
N ASP A 123 19.94 45.06 1.84
CA ASP A 123 20.49 46.29 2.39
C ASP A 123 21.79 46.71 1.70
N ALA A 124 22.64 45.76 1.31
CA ALA A 124 23.82 46.01 0.48
C ALA A 124 23.43 46.50 -0.93
N MET A 125 22.45 45.86 -1.58
CA MET A 125 21.93 46.30 -2.88
C MET A 125 21.31 47.70 -2.82
N PHE A 126 20.55 48.04 -1.78
CA PHE A 126 20.01 49.39 -1.58
C PHE A 126 21.10 50.45 -1.36
N LYS A 127 22.15 50.13 -0.59
CA LYS A 127 23.30 51.03 -0.42
C LYS A 127 24.04 51.27 -1.74
N ILE A 128 24.37 50.20 -2.46
CA ILE A 128 25.04 50.27 -3.78
C ILE A 128 24.18 51.01 -4.80
N GLY A 129 22.86 50.74 -4.84
CA GLY A 129 21.91 51.42 -5.70
C GLY A 129 21.82 52.92 -5.43
N ASN A 130 21.76 53.33 -4.15
CA ASN A 130 21.77 54.74 -3.75
C ASN A 130 23.09 55.43 -4.09
N ASP A 131 24.24 54.78 -3.87
CA ASP A 131 25.55 55.33 -4.23
C ASP A 131 25.74 55.45 -5.74
N LEU A 132 25.26 54.48 -6.52
CA LEU A 132 25.25 54.54 -7.98
C LEU A 132 24.31 55.64 -8.48
N PHE A 133 23.09 55.74 -7.96
CA PHE A 133 22.14 56.80 -8.33
C PHE A 133 22.68 58.19 -7.98
N ARG A 134 23.33 58.34 -6.82
CA ARG A 134 23.99 59.59 -6.41
C ARG A 134 25.14 59.94 -7.35
N LYS A 135 26.06 59.00 -7.61
CA LYS A 135 27.17 59.20 -8.57
C LYS A 135 26.67 59.53 -9.97
N LEU A 136 25.60 58.87 -10.45
CA LEU A 136 25.00 59.14 -11.75
C LEU A 136 24.37 60.54 -11.81
N ASN A 137 23.64 60.96 -10.78
CA ASN A 137 23.04 62.29 -10.67
C ASN A 137 24.10 63.39 -10.57
N ASP A 138 25.15 63.19 -9.77
CA ASP A 138 26.25 64.15 -9.65
C ASP A 138 27.10 64.19 -10.93
N SER A 139 27.32 63.06 -11.61
CA SER A 139 27.92 63.00 -12.95
C SER A 139 27.04 63.71 -14.00
N TYR A 140 25.72 63.56 -13.96
CA TYR A 140 24.81 64.25 -14.87
C TYR A 140 24.80 65.77 -14.65
N LYS A 141 24.87 66.24 -13.39
CA LYS A 141 25.09 67.66 -13.10
C LYS A 141 26.43 68.13 -13.67
N GLN A 142 27.51 67.36 -13.48
CA GLN A 142 28.83 67.68 -14.00
C GLN A 142 28.86 67.70 -15.54
N GLU A 143 28.15 66.79 -16.22
CA GLU A 143 27.97 66.82 -17.67
C GLU A 143 27.14 68.02 -18.12
N VAL A 144 26.04 68.35 -17.44
CA VAL A 144 25.22 69.54 -17.73
C VAL A 144 26.01 70.83 -17.52
N GLU A 145 26.87 70.89 -16.51
CA GLU A 145 27.73 72.04 -16.23
C GLU A 145 28.92 72.12 -17.21
N THR A 146 29.49 70.98 -17.60
CA THR A 146 30.51 70.91 -18.66
C THR A 146 29.91 71.27 -20.02
N ASN A 147 28.69 70.82 -20.33
CA ASN A 147 27.95 71.25 -21.52
C ASN A 147 27.53 72.71 -21.44
N LYS A 148 27.17 73.28 -20.28
CA LYS A 148 26.94 74.72 -20.14
C LYS A 148 28.22 75.52 -20.40
N ASN A 149 29.38 75.03 -19.94
CA ASN A 149 30.67 75.67 -20.21
C ASN A 149 31.12 75.50 -21.67
N LEU A 150 30.85 74.35 -22.31
CA LEU A 150 31.08 74.14 -23.74
C LEU A 150 30.12 74.98 -24.59
N ILE A 151 28.82 74.98 -24.30
CA ILE A 151 27.82 75.86 -24.93
C ILE A 151 28.12 77.32 -24.66
N GLY A 152 28.69 77.70 -23.51
CA GLY A 152 29.15 79.06 -23.23
C GLY A 152 30.34 79.47 -24.11
N ARG A 153 31.34 78.60 -24.26
CA ARG A 153 32.49 78.82 -25.17
C ARG A 153 32.05 78.81 -26.63
N VAL A 154 31.30 77.79 -27.04
CA VAL A 154 30.72 77.66 -28.39
C VAL A 154 29.81 78.83 -28.68
N SER A 155 28.93 79.28 -27.78
CA SER A 155 28.12 80.49 -27.99
C SER A 155 28.96 81.74 -28.14
N LYS A 156 30.13 81.83 -27.50
CA LYS A 156 31.04 82.97 -27.69
C LYS A 156 31.68 82.94 -29.08
N THR A 157 32.27 81.80 -29.45
CA THR A 157 32.86 81.56 -30.78
C THR A 157 31.81 81.60 -31.90
N VAL A 158 30.56 81.20 -31.62
CA VAL A 158 29.42 81.24 -32.55
C VAL A 158 28.85 82.64 -32.66
N SER A 159 28.85 83.48 -31.62
CA SER A 159 28.58 84.93 -31.80
C SER A 159 29.64 85.56 -32.71
N GLU A 160 30.92 85.26 -32.46
CA GLU A 160 32.06 85.67 -33.32
C GLU A 160 32.00 85.09 -34.75
N PHE A 161 31.14 84.09 -35.01
CA PHE A 161 30.88 83.48 -36.32
C PHE A 161 29.54 83.90 -36.96
N PHE A 162 28.49 84.17 -36.18
CA PHE A 162 27.16 84.58 -36.68
C PHE A 162 27.11 86.05 -37.09
N ASP A 163 27.97 86.89 -36.50
CA ASP A 163 28.31 88.22 -37.06
C ASP A 163 28.97 88.11 -38.47
N LYS A 164 29.35 86.90 -38.91
CA LYS A 164 29.95 86.64 -40.23
C LYS A 164 29.12 85.73 -41.15
N PHE A 165 28.27 84.85 -40.61
CA PHE A 165 27.46 83.91 -41.39
C PHE A 165 26.05 83.74 -40.79
N SER A 166 25.12 84.56 -41.26
CA SER A 166 23.68 84.34 -41.14
C SER A 166 23.16 83.52 -42.33
N VAL A 167 22.40 82.44 -42.09
CA VAL A 167 21.36 81.76 -42.92
C VAL A 167 21.20 80.26 -42.56
N GLY A 168 19.94 79.76 -42.48
CA GLY A 168 19.55 78.33 -42.55
C GLY A 168 19.69 77.49 -41.26
N GLN A 169 18.62 77.17 -40.50
CA GLN A 169 17.64 76.05 -40.68
C GLN A 169 18.23 74.62 -40.51
N GLN A 170 17.92 73.89 -39.42
CA GLN A 170 16.83 72.88 -39.22
C GLN A 170 17.09 71.48 -39.87
N THR A 171 16.78 70.28 -39.33
CA THR A 171 16.03 69.83 -38.12
C THR A 171 16.22 68.31 -37.80
N GLN A 172 15.94 67.87 -36.55
CA GLN A 172 15.47 66.50 -36.13
C GLN A 172 16.49 65.31 -36.20
N LYS A 173 16.32 64.11 -35.56
CA LYS A 173 15.19 63.44 -34.85
C LYS A 173 15.61 62.36 -33.78
N LYS A 174 14.61 61.82 -33.04
CA LYS A 174 14.57 60.68 -32.05
C LYS A 174 14.86 59.27 -32.69
N PRO A 175 14.87 58.08 -32.01
CA PRO A 175 14.26 57.64 -30.70
C PRO A 175 15.33 57.09 -29.68
N ALA A 176 15.24 56.05 -28.81
CA ALA A 176 14.30 54.92 -28.50
C ALA A 176 14.43 54.37 -27.02
N ASN A 177 14.01 53.11 -26.75
CA ASN A 177 13.86 52.46 -25.41
C ASN A 177 14.47 51.03 -25.36
N LEU A 178 14.68 50.44 -24.16
CA LEU A 178 14.01 49.20 -23.69
C LEU A 178 14.41 48.76 -22.24
N SER A 179 13.78 47.69 -21.72
CA SER A 179 13.78 47.27 -20.31
C SER A 179 13.62 45.75 -20.17
N GLU A 180 14.18 45.10 -19.12
CA GLU A 180 13.75 43.75 -18.70
C GLU A 180 14.15 43.40 -17.24
N SER A 181 13.70 42.23 -16.75
CA SER A 181 13.73 41.82 -15.32
C SER A 181 13.76 40.29 -15.15
N ALA A 182 14.35 39.74 -14.08
CA ALA A 182 14.43 38.29 -13.82
C ALA A 182 14.41 37.89 -12.33
N SER A 183 14.18 36.60 -12.08
CA SER A 183 14.01 35.92 -10.76
C SER A 183 15.36 35.34 -10.24
N GLU A 184 15.52 34.38 -9.31
CA GLU A 184 14.79 33.18 -8.85
C GLU A 184 15.16 32.77 -7.40
N ASN A 185 14.50 31.75 -6.83
CA ASN A 185 15.13 30.78 -5.93
C ASN A 185 14.26 29.50 -5.81
N HIS A 186 14.84 28.31 -6.00
CA HIS A 186 14.18 27.00 -5.83
C HIS A 186 15.12 26.02 -5.11
N HIS A 187 14.64 25.27 -4.12
CA HIS A 187 15.15 23.91 -3.86
C HIS A 187 14.29 23.00 -2.95
N GLU A 188 13.45 23.52 -2.06
CA GLU A 188 12.74 22.70 -1.04
C GLU A 188 11.41 22.05 -1.51
N GLU A 189 10.72 22.61 -2.50
CA GLU A 189 9.35 22.19 -2.90
C GLU A 189 9.26 20.75 -3.47
N GLN A 190 10.39 20.19 -3.91
CA GLN A 190 10.44 19.05 -4.83
C GLN A 190 9.79 17.78 -4.28
N HIS A 191 9.86 17.56 -2.97
CA HIS A 191 9.30 16.36 -2.33
C HIS A 191 7.80 16.47 -2.03
N HIS A 192 7.26 17.69 -2.01
CA HIS A 192 5.84 17.98 -1.79
C HIS A 192 5.03 17.77 -3.09
N VAL A 193 5.52 18.33 -4.21
CA VAL A 193 4.85 18.33 -5.52
C VAL A 193 4.43 16.93 -5.99
N ALA A 194 5.27 15.91 -5.81
CA ALA A 194 4.95 14.53 -6.22
C ALA A 194 3.87 13.86 -5.35
N ASP A 195 3.84 14.21 -4.06
CA ASP A 195 2.86 13.74 -3.09
C ASP A 195 1.49 14.40 -3.36
N ASP A 196 1.49 15.70 -3.61
CA ASP A 196 0.29 16.51 -3.87
C ASP A 196 -0.33 16.26 -5.25
N THR A 197 0.51 16.00 -6.28
CA THR A 197 0.02 15.53 -7.59
C THR A 197 -0.75 14.21 -7.43
N THR A 198 -0.24 13.29 -6.61
CA THR A 198 -0.88 11.98 -6.37
C THR A 198 -2.18 12.13 -5.60
N LYS A 199 -2.21 12.97 -4.54
CA LYS A 199 -3.43 13.31 -3.79
C LYS A 199 -4.48 13.94 -4.70
N LYS A 200 -4.08 14.82 -5.61
CA LYS A 200 -5.01 15.45 -6.55
C LYS A 200 -5.68 14.41 -7.46
N LEU A 201 -4.92 13.54 -8.13
CA LEU A 201 -5.50 12.48 -8.98
C LEU A 201 -6.49 11.59 -8.21
N ILE A 202 -6.19 11.25 -6.96
CA ILE A 202 -7.11 10.48 -6.10
C ILE A 202 -8.37 11.29 -5.76
N SER A 203 -8.26 12.60 -5.50
CA SER A 203 -9.40 13.49 -5.24
C SER A 203 -10.27 13.68 -6.48
N ASP A 204 -9.66 13.96 -7.63
CA ASP A 204 -10.31 14.13 -8.93
C ASP A 204 -11.12 12.85 -9.26
N LEU A 205 -10.54 11.65 -9.05
CA LEU A 205 -11.24 10.37 -9.24
C LEU A 205 -12.40 10.17 -8.26
N VAL A 206 -12.25 10.58 -6.99
CA VAL A 206 -13.35 10.55 -6.00
C VAL A 206 -14.50 11.48 -6.39
N GLU A 207 -14.22 12.63 -7.02
CA GLU A 207 -15.25 13.53 -7.52
C GLU A 207 -15.96 12.97 -8.76
N ILE A 208 -15.22 12.36 -9.69
CA ILE A 208 -15.80 11.65 -10.84
C ILE A 208 -16.69 10.49 -10.37
N MET A 209 -16.23 9.67 -9.41
CA MET A 209 -17.04 8.59 -8.82
C MET A 209 -18.35 9.10 -8.20
N LYS A 210 -18.30 10.20 -7.44
CA LYS A 210 -19.50 10.84 -6.86
C LYS A 210 -20.44 11.36 -7.95
N ALA A 211 -19.91 11.95 -9.02
CA ALA A 211 -20.69 12.44 -10.15
C ALA A 211 -21.38 11.29 -10.93
N GLY A 212 -20.72 10.13 -11.06
CA GLY A 212 -21.31 8.88 -11.55
C GLY A 212 -22.30 8.20 -10.58
N GLY A 213 -22.58 8.81 -9.42
CA GLY A 213 -23.52 8.28 -8.42
C GLY A 213 -22.97 7.11 -7.58
N HIS A 214 -21.68 6.81 -7.66
CA HIS A 214 -21.03 5.79 -6.83
C HIS A 214 -20.90 6.25 -5.38
N MET A 215 -21.21 5.35 -4.44
CA MET A 215 -21.17 5.68 -3.00
C MET A 215 -19.98 5.03 -2.28
N VAL A 216 -19.43 5.80 -1.33
CA VAL A 216 -18.43 5.35 -0.35
C VAL A 216 -18.92 4.10 0.38
N SER A 217 -18.01 3.13 0.57
CA SER A 217 -18.24 1.87 1.28
C SER A 217 -19.36 0.99 0.70
N LYS A 218 -19.74 1.23 -0.56
CA LYS A 218 -20.66 0.41 -1.35
C LYS A 218 -20.10 0.10 -2.74
N ASN A 219 -19.73 1.15 -3.47
CA ASN A 219 -19.14 1.07 -4.80
C ASN A 219 -17.61 1.22 -4.73
N TYR A 220 -17.14 2.25 -4.02
CA TYR A 220 -15.72 2.54 -3.85
C TYR A 220 -15.33 2.64 -2.38
N PHE A 221 -14.08 2.29 -2.09
CA PHE A 221 -13.53 2.05 -0.78
C PHE A 221 -12.12 2.67 -0.74
N MET A 222 -11.72 3.23 0.40
CA MET A 222 -10.42 3.88 0.59
C MET A 222 -9.94 3.60 2.02
N PRO A 223 -8.62 3.54 2.29
CA PRO A 223 -8.10 3.24 3.63
C PRO A 223 -8.61 4.19 4.73
N ALA A 224 -8.81 5.46 4.39
CA ALA A 224 -9.32 6.49 5.31
C ALA A 224 -10.77 6.27 5.77
N ASN A 225 -11.54 5.40 5.09
CA ASN A 225 -12.95 5.12 5.40
C ASN A 225 -13.11 3.86 6.28
N PHE A 226 -12.01 3.33 6.82
CA PHE A 226 -11.95 2.10 7.59
C PHE A 226 -11.39 2.31 9.00
N ASP A 227 -11.68 1.37 9.90
CA ASP A 227 -10.96 1.26 11.17
C ASP A 227 -9.47 0.95 10.94
N GLU A 228 -8.64 1.29 11.93
CA GLU A 228 -7.18 1.20 11.85
C GLU A 228 -6.67 -0.21 11.47
N GLN A 229 -7.39 -1.27 11.86
CA GLN A 229 -6.99 -2.65 11.55
C GLN A 229 -7.26 -2.99 10.09
N LYS A 230 -8.42 -2.61 9.54
CA LYS A 230 -8.75 -2.77 8.12
C LYS A 230 -7.94 -1.82 7.23
N ALA A 231 -7.71 -0.58 7.65
CA ALA A 231 -6.88 0.39 6.93
C ALA A 231 -5.45 -0.13 6.73
N LYS A 232 -4.84 -0.76 7.76
CA LYS A 232 -3.52 -1.42 7.67
C LYS A 232 -3.46 -2.63 6.71
N LEU A 233 -4.61 -3.21 6.36
CA LEU A 233 -4.73 -4.30 5.38
C LEU A 233 -5.12 -3.79 3.97
N MET A 234 -5.67 -2.58 3.87
CA MET A 234 -5.98 -1.93 2.61
C MET A 234 -4.73 -1.19 2.10
N LEU A 235 -3.81 -1.96 1.51
CA LEU A 235 -2.48 -1.51 1.08
C LEU A 235 -2.47 -0.73 -0.25
N CYS A 236 -3.65 -0.45 -0.84
CA CYS A 236 -3.86 0.36 -2.04
C CYS A 236 -4.53 1.69 -1.66
N GLU A 237 -4.34 2.75 -2.44
CA GLU A 237 -5.01 4.03 -2.17
C GLU A 237 -6.54 3.96 -2.40
N MET A 238 -7.01 3.11 -3.33
CA MET A 238 -8.44 2.96 -3.63
C MET A 238 -8.80 1.57 -4.16
N ALA A 239 -9.98 1.08 -3.79
CA ALA A 239 -10.60 -0.10 -4.40
C ALA A 239 -12.04 0.21 -4.85
N PHE A 240 -12.44 -0.30 -6.02
CA PHE A 240 -13.70 0.00 -6.69
C PHE A 240 -14.35 -1.26 -7.25
N VAL A 241 -15.69 -1.34 -7.18
CA VAL A 241 -16.47 -2.48 -7.68
C VAL A 241 -17.42 -2.02 -8.78
N ALA A 242 -17.17 -2.47 -10.00
CA ALA A 242 -18.01 -2.26 -11.17
C ALA A 242 -18.16 -3.57 -11.96
N SER A 243 -19.36 -3.83 -12.49
CA SER A 243 -19.63 -4.97 -13.40
C SER A 243 -19.11 -6.33 -12.91
N GLY A 244 -19.13 -6.57 -11.60
CA GLY A 244 -18.64 -7.80 -10.96
C GLY A 244 -17.11 -7.92 -10.85
N LYS A 245 -16.33 -6.94 -11.31
CA LYS A 245 -14.87 -6.86 -11.11
C LYS A 245 -14.55 -5.88 -9.96
N LEU A 246 -13.66 -6.33 -9.07
CA LEU A 246 -12.96 -5.48 -8.12
C LEU A 246 -11.69 -4.92 -8.78
N HIS A 247 -11.65 -3.60 -8.97
CA HIS A 247 -10.48 -2.86 -9.39
C HIS A 247 -9.73 -2.37 -8.15
N ILE A 248 -8.46 -2.76 -8.02
CA ILE A 248 -7.56 -2.30 -6.96
C ILE A 248 -6.61 -1.29 -7.60
N PHE A 249 -6.84 0.01 -7.36
CA PHE A 249 -6.04 1.08 -7.95
C PHE A 249 -4.86 1.44 -7.02
N ASP A 250 -3.63 1.23 -7.49
CA ASP A 250 -2.41 1.67 -6.79
C ASP A 250 -1.74 2.80 -7.59
N PHE A 251 -1.60 3.95 -6.93
CA PHE A 251 -1.15 5.22 -7.51
C PHE A 251 0.34 5.48 -7.30
N LYS A 252 1.08 4.58 -6.64
CA LYS A 252 2.48 4.78 -6.28
C LYS A 252 3.41 4.98 -7.48
N ALA A 253 3.03 4.47 -8.65
CA ALA A 253 3.73 4.73 -9.91
C ALA A 253 3.71 6.21 -10.32
N CYS A 254 2.64 6.96 -10.05
CA CYS A 254 2.54 8.39 -10.34
C CYS A 254 3.69 9.18 -9.71
N ARG A 255 4.04 8.87 -8.46
CA ARG A 255 5.16 9.49 -7.75
C ARG A 255 6.50 9.24 -8.45
N TYR A 256 6.77 7.99 -8.84
CA TYR A 256 8.00 7.62 -9.54
C TYR A 256 8.10 8.24 -10.92
N LEU A 257 6.98 8.55 -11.57
CA LEU A 257 6.91 9.19 -12.88
C LEU A 257 7.11 10.71 -12.78
N VAL A 258 6.56 11.37 -11.73
CA VAL A 258 6.90 12.78 -11.43
C VAL A 258 8.40 12.94 -11.15
N GLU A 259 8.97 12.10 -10.29
CA GLU A 259 10.43 12.07 -10.05
C GLU A 259 11.23 11.80 -11.35
N TYR A 260 10.77 10.85 -12.18
CA TYR A 260 11.40 10.54 -13.46
C TYR A 260 11.43 11.76 -14.39
N ASN A 261 10.30 12.44 -14.55
CA ASN A 261 10.20 13.60 -15.44
C ASN A 261 11.09 14.76 -14.97
N GLN A 262 11.17 15.01 -13.65
CA GLN A 262 12.10 15.97 -13.05
C GLN A 262 13.58 15.61 -13.30
N LEU A 263 13.95 14.33 -13.16
CA LEU A 263 15.32 13.86 -13.38
C LEU A 263 15.67 13.79 -14.88
N ALA A 264 14.72 13.44 -15.75
CA ALA A 264 14.96 13.23 -17.17
C ALA A 264 15.35 14.52 -17.90
N ALA A 265 14.83 15.67 -17.44
CA ALA A 265 15.24 16.99 -17.90
C ALA A 265 16.74 17.30 -17.66
N LYS A 266 17.38 16.62 -16.70
CA LYS A 266 18.82 16.78 -16.38
C LYS A 266 19.66 15.61 -16.91
N ASN A 267 19.16 14.37 -16.82
CA ASN A 267 19.83 13.16 -17.29
C ASN A 267 18.84 12.00 -17.53
N LYS A 268 18.35 11.83 -18.77
CA LYS A 268 17.39 10.76 -19.14
C LYS A 268 17.90 9.34 -18.81
N VAL A 269 19.20 9.07 -18.89
CA VAL A 269 19.77 7.74 -18.61
C VAL A 269 19.75 7.42 -17.11
N MET A 270 20.16 8.37 -16.27
CA MET A 270 20.05 8.25 -14.81
C MET A 270 18.58 8.09 -14.40
N ALA A 271 17.70 8.95 -14.93
CA ALA A 271 16.27 8.89 -14.64
C ALA A 271 15.67 7.52 -14.99
N GLN A 272 15.96 6.98 -16.18
CA GLN A 272 15.47 5.65 -16.58
C GLN A 272 15.99 4.53 -15.67
N ASN A 273 17.24 4.60 -15.22
CA ASN A 273 17.81 3.59 -14.34
C ASN A 273 17.22 3.66 -12.92
N THR A 274 17.01 4.86 -12.37
CA THR A 274 16.31 5.07 -11.09
C THR A 274 14.86 4.60 -11.16
N LEU A 275 14.13 4.94 -12.23
CA LEU A 275 12.75 4.50 -12.44
C LEU A 275 12.65 2.97 -12.51
N LYS A 276 13.53 2.30 -13.28
CA LYS A 276 13.61 0.83 -13.35
C LYS A 276 13.83 0.22 -11.95
N GLN A 277 14.79 0.71 -11.18
CA GLN A 277 15.07 0.20 -9.83
C GLN A 277 13.90 0.37 -8.85
N LYS A 278 13.13 1.45 -8.96
CA LYS A 278 11.91 1.67 -8.15
C LYS A 278 10.77 0.76 -8.62
N LEU A 279 10.53 0.66 -9.92
CA LEU A 279 9.52 -0.21 -10.50
C LEU A 279 9.80 -1.70 -10.28
N ASP A 280 11.05 -2.16 -10.27
CA ASP A 280 11.40 -3.56 -9.96
C ASP A 280 10.89 -3.98 -8.58
N LYS A 281 11.17 -3.15 -7.56
CA LYS A 281 10.73 -3.38 -6.18
C LYS A 281 9.20 -3.27 -6.04
N TYR A 282 8.59 -2.36 -6.78
CA TYR A 282 7.15 -2.12 -6.77
C TYR A 282 6.34 -3.23 -7.45
N LEU A 283 6.78 -3.70 -8.63
CA LEU A 283 6.15 -4.85 -9.29
C LEU A 283 6.28 -6.12 -8.44
N ALA A 284 7.44 -6.37 -7.83
CA ALA A 284 7.64 -7.49 -6.91
C ALA A 284 6.75 -7.41 -5.64
N TYR A 285 6.42 -6.19 -5.19
CA TYR A 285 5.48 -5.94 -4.09
C TYR A 285 4.03 -6.21 -4.51
N LEU A 286 3.58 -5.67 -5.64
CA LEU A 286 2.20 -5.86 -6.14
C LEU A 286 1.90 -7.30 -6.58
N SER A 287 2.88 -8.00 -7.16
CA SER A 287 2.72 -9.40 -7.57
C SER A 287 2.74 -10.39 -6.41
N ASN A 288 2.93 -9.92 -5.16
CA ASN A 288 2.85 -10.77 -3.98
C ASN A 288 1.38 -11.12 -3.65
N PRO A 289 0.97 -12.40 -3.63
CA PRO A 289 -0.41 -12.79 -3.32
C PRO A 289 -0.93 -12.17 -2.01
N LYS A 290 -0.08 -12.02 -0.99
CA LYS A 290 -0.48 -11.45 0.31
C LYS A 290 -0.99 -10.01 0.22
N TYR A 291 -0.56 -9.20 -0.75
CA TYR A 291 -1.08 -7.85 -0.97
C TYR A 291 -2.53 -7.93 -1.47
N ARG A 292 -2.75 -8.69 -2.54
CA ARG A 292 -4.07 -8.97 -3.14
C ARG A 292 -5.03 -9.58 -2.13
N ASP A 293 -4.61 -10.64 -1.43
CA ASP A 293 -5.41 -11.37 -0.46
C ASP A 293 -5.84 -10.50 0.73
N SER A 294 -4.98 -9.58 1.19
CA SER A 294 -5.29 -8.66 2.29
C SER A 294 -6.42 -7.70 1.88
N ILE A 295 -6.34 -7.12 0.68
CA ILE A 295 -7.36 -6.22 0.15
C ILE A 295 -8.67 -6.99 -0.11
N VAL A 296 -8.60 -8.14 -0.78
CA VAL A 296 -9.75 -9.03 -1.02
C VAL A 296 -10.45 -9.44 0.29
N LYS A 297 -9.69 -9.69 1.36
CA LYS A 297 -10.21 -9.99 2.70
C LYS A 297 -10.95 -8.79 3.32
N VAL A 298 -10.40 -7.57 3.23
CA VAL A 298 -11.09 -6.34 3.68
C VAL A 298 -12.37 -6.11 2.88
N MET A 299 -12.34 -6.26 1.56
CA MET A 299 -13.50 -6.07 0.68
C MET A 299 -14.62 -7.07 0.98
N LYS A 300 -14.29 -8.36 1.17
CA LYS A 300 -15.26 -9.40 1.58
C LYS A 300 -15.83 -9.15 2.97
N ALA A 301 -15.00 -8.74 3.94
CA ALA A 301 -15.47 -8.34 5.27
C ALA A 301 -16.40 -7.10 5.24
N SER A 302 -16.22 -6.25 4.22
CA SER A 302 -17.05 -5.07 3.94
C SER A 302 -18.30 -5.38 3.11
N ARG A 303 -18.60 -6.67 2.87
CA ARG A 303 -19.74 -7.16 2.08
C ARG A 303 -19.76 -6.73 0.61
N ALA A 304 -18.62 -6.30 0.06
CA ALA A 304 -18.51 -6.00 -1.37
C ALA A 304 -18.67 -7.28 -2.20
N GLN A 305 -19.45 -7.23 -3.28
CA GLN A 305 -19.75 -8.36 -4.15
C GLN A 305 -18.97 -8.27 -5.47
N PHE A 306 -18.09 -9.23 -5.73
CA PHE A 306 -17.28 -9.31 -6.93
C PHE A 306 -16.91 -10.78 -7.22
N GLU A 307 -16.84 -11.14 -8.50
CA GLU A 307 -16.44 -12.47 -8.98
C GLU A 307 -14.96 -12.54 -9.33
N LYS A 308 -14.42 -11.41 -9.79
CA LYS A 308 -13.04 -11.25 -10.29
C LYS A 308 -12.43 -10.02 -9.66
N ASP A 309 -11.11 -10.01 -9.56
CA ASP A 309 -10.36 -8.86 -9.07
C ASP A 309 -9.05 -8.70 -9.87
N ALA A 310 -8.58 -7.46 -10.02
CA ALA A 310 -7.29 -7.15 -10.60
C ALA A 310 -6.66 -5.92 -9.96
N ILE A 311 -5.34 -5.94 -9.85
CA ILE A 311 -4.53 -4.79 -9.45
C ILE A 311 -4.22 -3.97 -10.71
N THR A 312 -4.55 -2.69 -10.65
CA THR A 312 -4.35 -1.70 -11.71
C THR A 312 -3.33 -0.67 -11.22
N ILE A 313 -2.16 -0.65 -11.85
CA ILE A 313 -1.17 0.40 -11.68
C ILE A 313 -1.67 1.62 -12.44
N VAL A 314 -1.93 2.72 -11.73
CA VAL A 314 -2.35 3.99 -12.34
C VAL A 314 -1.13 4.82 -12.69
N VAL A 315 -1.12 5.42 -13.88
CA VAL A 315 -0.12 6.43 -14.29
C VAL A 315 -0.76 7.77 -14.65
N PRO A 316 -0.08 8.92 -14.53
CA PRO A 316 -0.71 10.23 -14.66
C PRO A 316 -1.22 10.55 -16.07
N SER A 317 -0.55 10.04 -17.12
CA SER A 317 -0.84 10.43 -18.51
C SER A 317 -0.43 9.38 -19.55
N ILE A 318 -0.91 9.56 -20.78
CA ILE A 318 -0.46 8.83 -21.97
C ILE A 318 1.08 8.88 -22.11
N ALA A 319 1.69 10.04 -21.87
CA ALA A 319 3.13 10.21 -22.02
C ALA A 319 3.91 9.34 -21.00
N ASP A 320 3.43 9.30 -19.75
CA ASP A 320 3.99 8.45 -18.70
C ASP A 320 3.76 6.95 -18.99
N LEU A 321 2.60 6.59 -19.57
CA LEU A 321 2.34 5.23 -20.03
C LEU A 321 3.30 4.81 -21.17
N GLN A 322 3.63 5.73 -22.08
CA GLN A 322 4.67 5.48 -23.10
C GLN A 322 6.07 5.37 -22.50
N ILE A 323 6.41 6.12 -21.45
CA ILE A 323 7.68 5.96 -20.72
C ILE A 323 7.79 4.54 -20.11
N ILE A 324 6.71 4.01 -19.53
CA ILE A 324 6.67 2.62 -19.00
C ILE A 324 6.78 1.57 -20.12
N LYS A 325 6.24 1.85 -21.31
CA LYS A 325 6.39 1.01 -22.52
C LYS A 325 7.83 1.06 -23.09
N GLU A 326 8.44 2.24 -23.20
CA GLU A 326 9.84 2.43 -23.65
C GLU A 326 10.82 1.54 -22.84
N ILE A 327 10.66 1.51 -21.52
CA ILE A 327 11.53 0.72 -20.63
C ILE A 327 11.14 -0.76 -20.52
N ARG A 328 10.08 -1.21 -21.23
CA ARG A 328 9.52 -2.58 -21.24
C ARG A 328 8.93 -3.06 -19.91
N TYR A 329 8.40 -2.14 -19.10
CA TYR A 329 7.75 -2.49 -17.82
C TYR A 329 6.25 -2.73 -17.97
N TYR A 330 5.63 -2.23 -19.03
CA TYR A 330 4.22 -2.49 -19.35
C TYR A 330 3.95 -3.99 -19.59
N GLU A 331 4.79 -4.64 -20.40
CA GLU A 331 4.73 -6.07 -20.68
C GLU A 331 5.14 -6.91 -19.47
N LYS A 332 6.06 -6.38 -18.64
CA LYS A 332 6.49 -7.01 -17.39
C LYS A 332 5.36 -7.06 -16.36
N ALA A 333 4.63 -5.95 -16.20
CA ALA A 333 3.46 -5.87 -15.33
C ALA A 333 2.33 -6.81 -15.79
N ARG A 334 1.96 -6.78 -17.08
CA ARG A 334 0.92 -7.68 -17.63
C ARG A 334 1.30 -9.16 -17.50
N LYS A 335 2.58 -9.54 -17.62
CA LYS A 335 3.07 -10.91 -17.36
C LYS A 335 2.95 -11.35 -15.89
N LEU A 336 2.85 -10.41 -14.96
CA LEU A 336 2.58 -10.66 -13.53
C LEU A 336 1.09 -10.62 -13.18
N GLY A 337 0.20 -10.49 -14.18
CA GLY A 337 -1.25 -10.38 -13.97
C GLY A 337 -1.71 -9.00 -13.47
N LEU A 338 -0.89 -7.97 -13.65
CA LEU A 338 -1.18 -6.58 -13.26
C LEU A 338 -1.68 -5.80 -14.48
N ASP A 339 -2.82 -5.13 -14.33
CA ASP A 339 -3.29 -4.12 -15.28
C ASP A 339 -2.42 -2.86 -15.11
N VAL A 340 -2.16 -2.12 -16.20
CA VAL A 340 -1.49 -0.80 -16.17
C VAL A 340 -2.28 0.12 -17.08
N LEU A 341 -2.81 1.20 -16.51
CA LEU A 341 -3.72 2.13 -17.16
C LEU A 341 -3.32 3.58 -16.84
N GLU A 342 -3.55 4.48 -17.79
CA GLU A 342 -3.47 5.93 -17.53
C GLU A 342 -4.71 6.45 -16.81
N PHE A 343 -4.62 7.63 -16.21
CA PHE A 343 -5.69 8.20 -15.40
C PHE A 343 -7.03 8.34 -16.16
N ASP A 344 -6.99 8.69 -17.44
CA ASP A 344 -8.20 8.79 -18.26
C ASP A 344 -8.80 7.42 -18.64
N GLU A 345 -7.99 6.36 -18.79
CA GLU A 345 -8.50 4.99 -18.87
C GLU A 345 -9.18 4.55 -17.56
N VAL A 346 -8.69 5.01 -16.41
CA VAL A 346 -9.32 4.78 -15.09
C VAL A 346 -10.62 5.59 -14.94
N ASN A 347 -10.66 6.83 -15.43
CA ASN A 347 -11.88 7.64 -15.47
C ASN A 347 -12.97 6.96 -16.30
N ASN A 348 -12.62 6.36 -17.44
CA ASN A 348 -13.51 5.57 -18.29
C ASN A 348 -13.94 4.20 -17.69
N ILE A 349 -13.46 3.82 -16.50
CA ILE A 349 -13.90 2.63 -15.76
C ILE A 349 -14.94 3.01 -14.68
N VAL A 350 -14.98 4.26 -14.23
CA VAL A 350 -15.86 4.76 -13.15
C VAL A 350 -17.03 5.62 -13.65
N LEU A 351 -17.13 5.84 -14.95
CA LEU A 351 -18.23 6.49 -15.66
C LEU A 351 -19.16 5.43 -16.30
#